data_AF-A0A2N0QR90-F1
#
_entry.id   AF-A0A2N0QR90-F1
#
_cell.length_a   1.000
_cell.length_b   1.000
_cell.length_c   1.000
_cell.angle_alpha   90.00
_cell.angle_beta   90.00
_cell.angle_gamma   90.00
#
_symmetry.space_group_name_H-M   'P 1'
#
loop_
_entity.id
_entity.type
_entity.pdbx_description
1 polymer ?
#
loop_
_entity_poly.entity_id
_entity_poly.type
_entity_poly.pdbx_seq_one_letter_code
_entity_poly.pdbx_strand_id
1 'polypeptide(L)' 'MCNIPLSIIENPWFIDLIKTLQPGYDPPSRQVLSGTLLESETSRVNICIMNELSADNNFTIVLICIYVH' A
#
# COMPACT_ATOMS: atom_id res chain seq x y z
N MET A 1 -11.28 -4.39 8.27
CA MET A 1 -10.13 -3.48 8.52
C MET A 1 -9.89 -3.40 10.01
N CYS A 2 -8.63 -3.45 10.47
CA CYS A 2 -8.30 -3.48 11.91
C CYS A 2 -8.45 -2.11 12.61
N ASN A 3 -8.83 -1.05 11.89
CA ASN A 3 -9.05 0.32 12.40
C ASN A 3 -7.86 0.90 13.19
N ILE A 4 -6.64 0.54 12.79
CA ILE A 4 -5.40 0.99 13.41
C ILE A 4 -4.90 2.23 12.66
N PRO A 5 -4.67 3.37 13.34
CA PRO A 5 -4.16 4.57 12.68
C PRO A 5 -2.69 4.39 12.29
N LEU A 6 -2.30 4.95 11.13
CA LEU A 6 -0.91 4.93 10.67
C LEU A 6 0.06 5.63 11.63
N SER A 7 -0.42 6.49 12.53
CA SER A 7 0.39 7.10 13.58
C SER A 7 1.02 6.09 14.55
N ILE A 8 0.50 4.86 14.62
CA ILE A 8 1.06 3.83 15.49
C ILE A 8 2.50 3.45 15.13
N ILE A 9 2.92 3.62 13.87
CA ILE A 9 4.26 3.22 13.42
C ILE A 9 5.38 4.02 14.09
N GLU A 10 5.07 5.23 14.58
CA GLU A 10 6.01 6.09 15.30
C GLU A 10 5.95 5.87 16.82
N ASN A 11 5.05 5.01 17.31
CA ASN A 11 4.96 4.70 18.74
C ASN A 11 6.16 3.83 19.16
N PRO A 12 6.92 4.21 20.20
CA PRO A 12 8.09 3.44 20.66
C PRO A 12 7.79 1.98 21.00
N TRP A 13 6.62 1.69 21.60
CA TRP A 13 6.20 0.32 21.92
C TRP A 13 5.95 -0.50 20.65
N PHE A 14 5.40 0.15 19.62
CA PHE A 14 5.16 -0.51 18.34
C PHE A 14 6.48 -0.76 17.61
N ILE A 15 7.41 0.19 17.63
CA ILE A 15 8.75 0.01 17.08
C ILE A 15 9.47 -1.15 17.79
N ASP A 16 9.41 -1.22 19.12
CA ASP A 16 10.01 -2.30 19.90
C ASP A 16 9.38 -3.66 19.61
N LEU A 17 8.04 -3.70 19.48
CA LEU A 17 7.31 -4.90 19.03
C LEU A 17 7.82 -5.38 17.67
N ILE A 18 7.94 -4.48 16.69
CA ILE A 18 8.40 -4.84 15.34
C ILE A 18 9.87 -5.30 15.38
N LYS A 19 10.73 -4.65 16.16
CA LYS A 19 12.13 -5.06 16.33
C LYS A 19 12.28 -6.39 17.06
N THR A 20 11.37 -6.71 17.97
CA THR A 20 11.32 -8.03 18.62
C THR A 20 11.00 -9.12 17.60
N LEU A 21 10.11 -8.85 16.65
CA LEU A 21 9.74 -9.79 15.59
C LEU A 21 10.81 -9.89 14.49
N GLN A 22 11.40 -8.76 14.09
CA GLN A 22 12.47 -8.69 13.10
C GLN A 22 13.54 -7.67 13.54
N PRO A 23 14.62 -8.10 14.22
CA PRO A 23 15.63 -7.19 14.78
C PRO A 23 16.34 -6.30 13.75
N GLY A 24 16.49 -6.79 12.52
CA GLY A 24 17.11 -6.04 11.43
C GLY A 24 16.17 -5.09 10.69
N TYR A 25 14.89 -5.02 11.07
CA TYR A 25 13.94 -4.10 10.44
C TYR A 25 14.07 -2.70 11.03
N ASP A 26 14.19 -1.71 10.15
CA ASP A 26 14.07 -0.31 10.53
C ASP A 26 12.75 0.24 9.97
N PRO A 27 11.73 0.49 10.82
CA PRO A 27 10.45 0.99 10.35
C PRO A 27 10.58 2.35 9.67
N PRO A 28 9.89 2.58 8.53
CA PRO A 28 9.85 3.89 7.92
C PRO A 28 9.11 4.89 8.83
N SER A 29 9.38 6.18 8.63
CA SER A 29 8.56 7.23 9.24
C SER A 29 7.12 7.17 8.70
N ARG A 30 6.17 7.75 9.43
CA ARG A 30 4.77 7.80 8.99
C ARG A 30 4.64 8.51 7.64
N GLN A 31 5.41 9.57 7.42
CA GLN A 31 5.41 10.32 6.16
C GLN A 31 5.91 9.47 4.99
N VAL A 32 7.01 8.73 5.18
CA VAL A 32 7.53 7.83 4.14
C VAL A 32 6.55 6.70 3.86
N LEU A 33 5.91 6.16 4.90
CA LEU A 33 4.90 5.12 4.74
C LEU A 33 3.66 5.62 3.98
N SER A 34 3.06 6.73 4.43
CA SER A 34 1.78 7.21 3.90
C SER A 34 1.91 7.92 2.56
N GLY A 35 3.03 8.60 2.32
CA GLY A 35 3.32 9.25 1.04
C GLY A 35 3.97 8.26 0.10
N THR A 36 5.28 8.06 0.27
CA THR A 36 6.10 7.37 -0.74
C THR A 36 5.73 5.90 -0.95
N LEU A 37 5.67 5.10 0.13
CA LEU A 37 5.46 3.66 0.00
C LEU A 37 4.05 3.34 -0.46
N LEU A 38 3.03 3.95 0.17
CA LEU A 38 1.64 3.69 -0.18
C LEU A 38 1.30 4.14 -1.61
N GLU A 39 1.79 5.32 -2.04
CA GLU A 39 1.60 5.79 -3.41
C GLU A 39 2.33 4.90 -4.42
N SER A 40 3.56 4.47 -4.12
CA SER A 40 4.32 3.57 -4.98
C SER A 40 3.64 2.22 -5.16
N GLU A 41 3.15 1.62 -4.07
CA GLU A 41 2.42 0.35 -4.12
C GLU A 41 1.09 0.51 -4.88
N THR A 42 0.36 1.61 -4.67
CA THR A 42 -0.88 1.91 -5.40
C THR A 42 -0.61 2.05 -6.90
N SER A 43 0.43 2.78 -7.27
CA SER A 43 0.85 2.93 -8.67
C SER A 43 1.23 1.59 -9.29
N ARG A 44 2.02 0.77 -8.57
CA ARG A 44 2.43 -0.56 -9.04
C ARG A 44 1.24 -1.48 -9.26
N VAL A 45 0.28 -1.51 -8.33
CA VAL A 45 -0.96 -2.30 -8.45
C VAL A 45 -1.78 -1.80 -9.63
N ASN A 46 -1.92 -0.48 -9.81
CA ASN A 46 -2.65 0.08 -10.95
C ASN A 46 -2.01 -0.32 -12.28
N ILE A 47 -0.68 -0.24 -12.41
CA ILE A 47 0.03 -0.68 -13.61
C ILE A 47 -0.18 -2.19 -13.84
N CYS A 48 -0.09 -3.01 -12.79
CA CYS A 48 -0.32 -4.45 -12.90
C CYS A 48 -1.73 -4.75 -13.42
N ILE A 49 -2.74 -4.09 -12.86
CA ILE A 49 -4.14 -4.21 -13.30
C ILE A 49 -4.25 -3.79 -14.77
N MET A 50 -3.72 -2.63 -15.17
CA MET A 50 -3.80 -2.17 -16.56
C MET A 50 -3.10 -3.09 -17.56
N ASN A 51 -1.99 -3.73 -17.15
CA ASN A 51 -1.31 -4.73 -17.96
C ASN A 51 -2.15 -6.00 -18.14
N GLU A 52 -2.77 -6.51 -17.07
CA GLU A 52 -3.69 -7.65 -17.17
C GLU A 52 -4.91 -7.31 -18.04
N LEU A 53 -5.45 -6.10 -17.86
CA LEU A 53 -6.61 -5.62 -18.60
C LEU A 53 -6.34 -5.43 -20.10
N SER A 54 -5.13 -4.99 -20.46
CA SER A 54 -4.74 -4.82 -21.87
C SER A 54 -4.37 -6.14 -22.55
N ALA A 55 -4.08 -7.19 -21.78
CA ALA A 55 -3.76 -8.52 -22.29
C ALA A 55 -5.00 -9.38 -22.61
N ASP A 56 -6.18 -9.02 -22.08
CA ASP A 56 -7.41 -9.78 -22.24
C ASP A 56 -8.51 -8.97 -22.96
N ASN A 57 -9.24 -9.63 -23.86
CA ASN A 57 -10.18 -8.96 -24.76
C ASN A 57 -11.64 -8.93 -24.23
N ASN A 58 -11.91 -9.55 -23.07
CA ASN A 58 -13.25 -9.93 -22.62
C ASN A 58 -13.60 -9.42 -21.20
N PHE A 59 -13.41 -8.14 -20.92
CA PHE A 59 -13.83 -7.58 -19.63
C PHE A 59 -15.10 -6.75 -19.71
N THR A 60 -16.13 -7.15 -18.95
CA THR A 60 -17.46 -6.52 -18.94
C THR A 60 -17.59 -5.33 -17.97
N ILE A 61 -16.60 -5.07 -17.09
CA ILE A 61 -16.76 -4.15 -15.93
C ILE A 61 -15.74 -2.99 -15.91
N VAL A 62 -14.75 -2.98 -16.79
CA VAL A 62 -13.48 -2.24 -16.58
C VAL A 62 -13.56 -0.73 -16.80
N LEU A 63 -14.48 -0.24 -17.65
CA LEU A 63 -14.49 1.17 -18.02
C LEU A 63 -15.07 2.11 -16.93
N ILE A 64 -15.91 1.60 -16.03
CA ILE A 64 -16.66 2.45 -15.08
C ILE A 64 -15.82 2.86 -13.87
N CYS A 65 -14.85 2.06 -13.42
CA CYS A 65 -14.03 2.39 -12.26
C CYS A 65 -12.85 3.33 -12.56
N ILE A 66 -12.38 3.41 -13.82
CA ILE A 66 -11.25 4.28 -14.18
C ILE A 66 -11.68 5.76 -14.26
N TYR A 67 -12.97 6.04 -14.52
CA TYR A 67 -13.50 7.40 -14.66
C TYR A 67 -13.96 8.05 -13.34
N VAL A 68 -13.89 7.34 -12.22
CA VAL A 68 -14.26 7.86 -10.89
C VAL A 68 -13.00 8.01 -10.03
N HIS A 69 -12.04 8.79 -10.52
CA HIS A 69 -11.07 9.50 -9.70
C HIS A 69 -10.52 10.72 -10.45
#